data_AF-A0A2L2Z635-F1
#
_entry.id   AF-A0A2L2Z635-F1
#
_cell.length_a   1.000
_cell.length_b   1.000
_cell.length_c   1.000
_cell.angle_alpha   90.00
_cell.angle_beta   90.00
_cell.angle_gamma   90.00
#
_symmetry.space_group_name_H-M   'P 1'
#
loop_
_entity.id
_entity.type
_entity.pdbx_description
1 polymer ?
#
loop_
_entity_poly.entity_id
_entity_poly.type
_entity_poly.pdbx_seq_one_letter_code
_entity_poly.pdbx_strand_id
1 'polypeptide(L)'
;KSVNPDEAVDVGAAIQGDVLAGDVTDVILLDVTHLYLGIEKQGGVFTKLFTKNTTIPTKKRQVFSTASDGQTQVEIKVFQGERETALDNKLLGQFSMVGIP
;
A
#
# COMPACT_ATOMS: atom_id res chain seq x y z
N LYS A 1 -7.12 -21.34 27.29
CA LYS A 1 -6.36 -22.10 26.27
C LYS A 1 -5.24 -21.20 25.80
N SER A 2 -4.00 -21.45 26.21
CA SER A 2 -2.83 -20.70 25.76
C SER A 2 -2.23 -21.40 24.56
N VAL A 3 -1.96 -20.65 23.49
CA VAL A 3 -1.20 -21.13 22.32
C VAL A 3 0.28 -21.02 22.67
N ASN A 4 1.08 -22.04 22.31
CA ASN A 4 2.53 -21.98 22.48
C ASN A 4 3.09 -20.86 21.59
N PRO A 5 3.77 -19.83 22.13
CA PRO A 5 4.31 -18.73 21.33
C PRO A 5 5.30 -19.21 20.26
N ASP A 6 5.98 -20.32 20.51
CA ASP A 6 7.00 -20.85 19.59
C ASP A 6 6.39 -21.53 18.36
N GLU A 7 5.15 -22.02 18.47
CA GLU A 7 4.45 -22.76 17.41
C GLU A 7 3.27 -21.97 16.81
N ALA A 8 2.87 -20.87 17.44
CA ALA A 8 1.68 -20.11 17.08
C ALA A 8 1.70 -19.61 15.63
N VAL A 9 2.88 -19.21 15.13
CA VAL A 9 3.06 -18.70 13.77
C VAL A 9 2.88 -19.82 12.75
N ASP A 10 3.50 -20.97 12.99
CA ASP A 10 3.45 -22.11 12.07
C ASP A 10 2.03 -22.70 11.99
N VAL A 11 1.35 -22.84 13.13
CA VAL A 11 -0.04 -23.29 13.20
C VAL A 11 -0.96 -22.30 12.48
N GLY A 12 -0.78 -20.99 12.67
CA GLY A 12 -1.56 -19.96 11.98
C GLY A 12 -1.37 -19.99 10.46
N ALA A 13 -0.14 -20.20 10.00
CA ALA A 13 0.18 -20.32 8.57
C ALA A 13 -0.45 -21.57 7.94
N ALA A 14 -0.43 -22.71 8.63
CA ALA A 14 -1.07 -23.94 8.16
C ALA A 14 -2.60 -23.76 8.01
N ILE A 15 -3.26 -23.18 9.02
CA ILE A 15 -4.70 -22.89 8.96
C ILE A 15 -5.02 -21.95 7.78
N GLN A 16 -4.20 -20.91 7.56
CA GLN A 16 -4.40 -20.01 6.43
C GLN A 16 -4.23 -20.74 5.08
N GLY A 17 -3.32 -21.71 5.00
CA GLY A 17 -3.17 -22.59 3.82
C GLY A 17 -4.43 -23.41 3.55
N ASP A 18 -5.00 -24.03 4.57
CA ASP A 18 -6.23 -24.84 4.45
C ASP A 18 -7.45 -23.99 4.06
N VAL A 19 -7.55 -22.76 4.56
CA VAL A 19 -8.59 -21.79 4.16
C VAL A 19 -8.46 -21.44 2.67
N LEU A 20 -7.23 -21.28 2.17
CA LEU A 20 -6.98 -21.01 0.74
C LEU A 20 -7.21 -22.24 -0.15
N ALA A 21 -7.02 -23.46 0.38
CA ALA A 21 -7.32 -24.71 -0.31
C ALA A 21 -8.83 -25.01 -0.38
N GLY A 22 -9.64 -24.36 0.47
CA GLY A 22 -11.09 -24.52 0.54
C GLY A 22 -11.55 -25.61 1.50
N ASP A 23 -10.64 -26.21 2.27
CA ASP A 23 -10.94 -27.25 3.25
C ASP A 23 -11.54 -26.67 4.56
N VAL A 24 -11.34 -25.36 4.80
CA VAL A 24 -11.89 -24.62 5.95
C VAL A 24 -12.70 -23.41 5.46
N THR A 25 -14.03 -23.41 5.68
CA THR A 25 -14.94 -22.39 5.14
C THR A 25 -15.46 -21.37 6.15
N ASP A 26 -15.30 -21.61 7.46
CA ASP A 26 -15.93 -20.80 8.51
C ASP A 26 -15.02 -19.71 9.10
N VAL A 27 -13.94 -19.34 8.39
CA VAL A 27 -12.98 -18.31 8.83
C VAL A 27 -13.02 -17.13 7.86
N ILE A 28 -13.20 -15.93 8.42
CA ILE A 28 -13.05 -14.67 7.70
C ILE A 28 -11.74 -14.02 8.16
N LEU A 29 -10.79 -13.86 7.24
CA LEU A 29 -9.56 -13.11 7.49
C LEU A 29 -9.70 -11.69 6.93
N LEU A 30 -9.55 -10.69 7.80
CA LEU A 30 -9.47 -9.28 7.43
C LEU A 30 -8.07 -8.77 7.77
N ASP A 31 -7.27 -8.53 6.74
CA ASP A 31 -5.93 -7.96 6.89
C ASP A 31 -5.94 -6.44 6.65
N VAL A 32 -4.91 -5.73 7.09
CA VAL A 32 -4.80 -4.27 7.02
C VAL A 32 -3.43 -3.80 6.55
N THR A 33 -3.36 -2.63 5.93
CA THR A 33 -2.09 -1.99 5.58
C THR A 33 -1.32 -1.55 6.83
N HIS A 34 -0.01 -1.77 6.87
CA HIS A 34 0.81 -1.42 8.04
C HIS A 34 1.20 0.07 8.11
N LEU A 35 1.32 0.74 6.96
CA LEU A 35 1.78 2.12 6.82
C LEU A 35 0.93 2.87 5.79
N TYR A 36 1.07 4.19 5.72
CA TYR A 36 0.47 4.96 4.63
C TYR A 36 1.15 4.61 3.30
N LEU A 37 0.35 4.58 2.25
CA LEU A 37 0.82 4.47 0.87
C LEU A 37 0.39 5.71 0.12
N GLY A 38 1.29 6.26 -0.69
CA GLY A 38 1.03 7.52 -1.36
C GLY A 38 2.03 7.81 -2.46
N ILE A 39 1.91 9.00 -3.01
CA ILE A 39 2.79 9.49 -4.07
C ILE A 39 3.41 10.82 -3.70
N GLU A 40 4.55 11.13 -4.31
CA GLU A 40 5.14 12.47 -4.27
C GLU A 40 4.35 13.44 -5.16
N LYS A 41 4.06 14.63 -4.62
CA LYS A 41 3.55 15.79 -5.38
C LYS A 41 4.63 16.85 -5.55
N GLN A 42 4.36 17.86 -6.38
CA GLN A 42 5.20 19.05 -6.52
C GLN A 42 5.59 19.60 -5.14
N GLY A 43 6.87 19.94 -4.97
CA GLY A 43 7.41 20.41 -3.69
C GLY A 43 7.88 19.31 -2.74
N GLY A 44 7.93 18.05 -3.18
CA GLY A 44 8.46 16.94 -2.37
C GLY A 44 7.52 16.46 -1.26
N VAL A 45 6.24 16.85 -1.33
CA VAL A 45 5.24 16.53 -0.31
C VAL A 45 4.66 15.14 -0.54
N PHE A 46 4.64 14.32 0.51
CA PHE A 46 4.03 12.99 0.49
C PHE A 46 2.51 13.09 0.59
N THR A 47 1.84 12.66 -0.46
CA THR A 47 0.37 12.66 -0.53
C THR A 47 -0.16 11.27 -0.30
N LYS A 48 -0.76 11.08 0.87
CA LYS A 48 -1.32 9.81 1.34
C LYS A 48 -2.55 9.43 0.51
N LEU A 49 -2.44 8.35 -0.26
CA LEU A 49 -3.57 7.73 -0.96
C LEU A 49 -4.28 6.76 0.00
N PHE A 50 -3.57 5.80 0.56
CA PHE A 50 -4.12 4.89 1.57
C PHE A 50 -3.64 5.29 2.97
N THR A 51 -4.56 5.30 3.92
CA THR A 51 -4.25 5.48 5.33
C THR A 51 -3.61 4.21 5.90
N LYS A 52 -2.82 4.34 6.97
CA LYS A 52 -2.42 3.16 7.74
C LYS A 52 -3.64 2.44 8.30
N ASN A 53 -3.52 1.14 8.53
CA ASN A 53 -4.56 0.26 9.04
C ASN A 53 -5.82 0.20 8.14
N THR A 54 -5.67 0.44 6.84
CA THR A 54 -6.79 0.28 5.89
C THR A 54 -6.98 -1.19 5.58
N THR A 55 -8.20 -1.72 5.72
CA THR A 55 -8.52 -3.11 5.39
C THR A 55 -8.24 -3.42 3.91
N ILE A 56 -7.61 -4.57 3.66
CA ILE A 56 -7.36 -5.11 2.32
C ILE A 56 -8.27 -6.32 2.05
N PRO A 57 -8.71 -6.52 0.80
CA PRO A 57 -8.39 -5.78 -0.43
C PRO A 57 -9.17 -4.46 -0.57
N THR A 58 -8.51 -3.40 -1.06
CA THR A 58 -9.14 -2.08 -1.31
C THR A 58 -8.57 -1.41 -2.57
N LYS A 59 -9.34 -0.49 -3.17
CA LYS A 59 -8.93 0.34 -4.31
C LYS A 59 -9.29 1.79 -4.06
N LYS A 60 -8.38 2.71 -4.41
CA LYS A 60 -8.61 4.15 -4.35
C LYS A 60 -8.16 4.81 -5.65
N ARG A 61 -8.91 5.80 -6.10
CA ARG A 61 -8.61 6.60 -7.30
C ARG A 61 -8.60 8.08 -6.92
N GLN A 62 -7.58 8.79 -7.36
CA GLN A 62 -7.47 10.23 -7.23
C GLN A 62 -6.92 10.81 -8.53
N VAL A 63 -7.49 11.94 -8.95
CA VAL A 63 -7.06 12.66 -10.16
C VAL A 63 -5.99 13.67 -9.77
N PHE A 64 -4.93 13.73 -10.57
CA PHE A 64 -3.82 14.68 -10.44
C PHE A 64 -3.66 15.45 -11.76
N SER A 65 -3.05 16.63 -11.68
CA SER A 65 -2.74 17.49 -12.83
C SER A 65 -1.23 17.74 -12.91
N THR A 66 -0.78 18.22 -14.06
CA THR A 66 0.59 18.70 -14.26
C THR A 66 0.91 19.87 -13.33
N ALA A 67 2.19 20.01 -13.02
CA ALA A 67 2.74 21.04 -12.13
C ALA A 67 3.12 22.32 -12.89
N SER A 68 3.19 22.27 -14.22
CA SER A 68 3.59 23.39 -15.07
C SER A 68 2.93 23.31 -16.45
N ASP A 69 2.74 24.46 -17.08
CA ASP A 69 2.18 24.57 -18.43
C ASP A 69 3.13 23.95 -19.46
N GLY A 70 2.58 23.20 -20.43
CA GLY A 70 3.37 22.51 -21.45
C GLY A 70 4.15 21.29 -20.94
N GLN A 71 3.86 20.80 -19.74
CA GLN A 71 4.48 19.58 -19.20
C GLN A 71 4.01 18.33 -19.97
N THR A 72 4.86 17.80 -20.83
CA THR A 72 4.58 16.63 -21.70
C THR A 72 4.80 15.27 -21.02
N GLN A 73 5.40 15.26 -19.82
CA GLN A 73 5.70 14.06 -19.04
C GLN A 73 5.45 14.29 -17.55
N VAL A 74 4.86 13.31 -16.86
CA VAL A 74 4.72 13.27 -15.41
C VAL A 74 5.46 12.05 -14.86
N GLU A 75 6.32 12.27 -13.88
CA GLU A 75 6.94 11.20 -13.08
C GLU A 75 6.11 10.95 -11.83
N ILE A 76 5.71 9.70 -11.60
CA ILE A 76 4.99 9.28 -10.40
C ILE A 76 5.93 8.41 -9.58
N LYS A 77 6.27 8.89 -8.38
CA LYS A 77 7.03 8.13 -7.39
C LYS A 77 6.11 7.71 -6.26
N VAL A 78 6.11 6.41 -5.97
CA VAL A 78 5.25 5.76 -4.97
C VAL A 78 6.07 5.52 -3.71
N PHE A 79 5.55 5.96 -2.56
CA PHE A 79 6.22 5.85 -1.27
C PHE A 79 5.34 5.17 -0.22
N GLN A 80 6.01 4.58 0.78
CA GLN A 80 5.41 4.03 1.99
C GLN A 80 6.08 4.62 3.24
N GLY A 81 5.28 5.13 4.17
CA GLY A 81 5.79 5.62 5.45
C GLY A 81 4.84 6.58 6.15
N GLU A 82 5.30 7.23 7.21
CA GLU A 82 4.47 8.11 8.05
C GLU A 82 4.89 9.60 8.00
N ARG A 83 5.99 9.91 7.32
CA ARG A 83 6.55 11.27 7.25
C ARG A 83 5.81 12.14 6.23
N GLU A 84 5.85 13.45 6.43
CA GLU A 84 5.18 14.41 5.53
C GLU A 84 5.98 14.69 4.25
N THR A 85 7.31 14.64 4.33
CA THR A 85 8.20 14.74 3.17
C THR A 85 8.32 13.39 2.48
N ALA A 86 8.22 13.35 1.14
CA ALA A 86 8.30 12.11 0.38
C ALA A 86 9.65 11.40 0.53
N LEU A 87 10.75 12.16 0.51
CA LEU A 87 12.11 11.62 0.60
C LEU A 87 12.44 10.95 1.94
N ASP A 88 11.72 11.29 3.00
CA ASP A 88 11.89 10.67 4.33
C ASP A 88 11.12 9.35 4.48
N ASN A 89 10.37 8.96 3.44
CA ASN A 89 9.62 7.71 3.38
C ASN A 89 10.32 6.71 2.44
N LYS A 90 9.92 5.44 2.52
CA LYS A 90 10.49 4.38 1.69
C LYS A 90 9.92 4.47 0.28
N LEU A 91 10.78 4.69 -0.72
CA LEU A 91 10.41 4.56 -2.13
C LEU A 91 10.08 3.09 -2.43
N LEU A 92 8.89 2.84 -2.98
CA LEU A 92 8.47 1.52 -3.44
C LEU A 92 8.69 1.32 -4.94
N GLY A 93 8.60 2.40 -5.71
CA GLY A 93 8.80 2.36 -7.16
C GLY A 93 8.47 3.70 -7.81
N GLN A 94 8.84 3.83 -9.07
CA GLN A 94 8.57 5.01 -9.87
C GLN A 94 8.24 4.64 -11.30
N PHE A 95 7.39 5.43 -11.94
CA PHE A 95 7.06 5.27 -13.34
C PHE A 95 6.74 6.63 -13.96
N SER A 96 7.07 6.79 -15.24
CA SER A 96 6.85 8.04 -15.97
C SER A 96 5.77 7.85 -17.02
N MET A 97 4.82 8.78 -17.07
CA MET A 97 3.82 8.86 -18.13
C MET A 97 4.24 9.95 -19.10
N VAL A 98 4.44 9.59 -20.37
CA VAL A 98 4.78 10.49 -21.47
C VAL A 98 3.60 10.67 -22.41
N GLY A 99 3.58 11.77 -23.16
CA GLY A 99 2.55 12.02 -24.16
C GLY A 99 1.31 12.72 -23.59
N ILE A 100 1.50 13.52 -22.54
CA ILE A 100 0.45 14.40 -22.03
C ILE A 100 0.33 15.59 -23.02
N PRO A 101 -0.87 15.85 -23.56
CA PRO A 101 -1.09 16.90 -24.56
C PRO A 101 -0.94 18.31 -23.98
#